data_AF-E0E3M4-F1
#
_entry.id   AF-E0E3M4-F1
#
_cell.length_a   1.000
_cell.length_b   1.000
_cell.length_c   1.000
_cell.angle_alpha   90.00
_cell.angle_beta   90.00
_cell.angle_gamma   90.00
#
_symmetry.space_group_name_H-M   'P 1'
#
loop_
_entity.id
_entity.type
_entity.pdbx_description
1 polymer ?
#
loop_
_entity_poly.entity_id
_entity_poly.type
_entity_poly.pdbx_seq_one_letter_code
_entity_poly.pdbx_strand_id
1 'polypeptide(L)' 'MSWFPGVQDSRLYALLDDFTEPVEAPMRKLLSRFNTGPIDMSPMLAIIFLWLLSRLIYAFL' A
#
# COMPACT_ATOMS: atom_id res chain seq x y z
N MET A 1 6.43 2.44 7.08
CA MET A 1 6.66 1.31 6.14
C MET A 1 8.08 0.76 6.22
N SER A 2 8.25 -0.57 6.30
CA SER A 2 9.57 -1.24 6.34
C SER A 2 10.36 -1.22 5.02
N TRP A 3 9.80 -0.67 3.94
CA TRP A 3 10.32 -0.80 2.56
C TRP A 3 11.42 0.20 2.19
N PHE A 4 11.45 1.35 2.87
CA PHE A 4 12.44 2.40 2.61
C PHE A 4 13.18 2.73 3.92
N PRO A 5 14.11 1.87 4.37
CA PRO A 5 14.89 2.13 5.57
C PRO A 5 15.80 3.35 5.36
N GLY A 6 15.89 4.22 6.37
CA GLY A 6 16.79 5.39 6.37
C GLY A 6 16.23 6.70 5.79
N VAL A 7 15.01 6.70 5.23
CA VAL A 7 14.36 7.90 4.68
C VAL A 7 13.06 8.25 5.42
N GLN A 8 12.71 7.47 6.45
CA GLN A 8 11.44 7.54 7.17
C GLN A 8 11.24 8.87 7.90
N ASP A 9 12.31 9.52 8.34
CA ASP A 9 12.27 10.82 9.03
C ASP A 9 12.19 12.02 8.05
N SER A 10 12.20 11.77 6.74
CA SER A 10 12.15 12.83 5.74
C SER A 10 10.73 13.37 5.57
N ARG A 11 10.61 14.69 5.35
CA ARG A 11 9.32 15.33 5.04
C ARG A 11 8.65 14.77 3.79
N LEU A 12 9.47 14.39 2.80
CA LEU A 12 8.96 13.77 1.57
C LEU A 12 8.35 12.40 1.84
N TYR A 13 8.96 11.62 2.73
CA TYR A 13 8.40 10.34 3.15
C TYR A 13 7.08 10.50 3.88
N ALA A 14 6.99 11.43 4.83
CA ALA A 14 5.74 11.71 5.56
C ALA A 14 4.59 12.09 4.60
N LEU A 15 4.86 12.95 3.61
CA LEU A 15 3.85 13.34 2.61
C LEU A 15 3.40 12.17 1.74
N LEU A 16 4.32 11.29 1.35
CA LEU A 16 3.97 10.11 0.56
C LEU A 16 3.16 9.11 1.40
N ASP A 17 3.57 8.89 2.66
CA ASP A 17 2.85 8.02 3.60
C ASP A 17 1.43 8.53 3.84
N ASP A 18 1.25 9.83 4.12
CA ASP A 18 -0.08 10.45 4.28
C ASP A 18 -0.96 10.29 3.04
N PHE A 19 -0.38 10.35 1.84
CA PHE A 19 -1.12 10.22 0.59
C PHE A 19 -1.49 8.75 0.28
N THR A 20 -0.62 7.80 0.63
CA THR A 20 -0.86 6.38 0.37
C THR A 20 -1.63 5.69 1.49
N GLU A 21 -1.64 6.25 2.71
CA GLU A 21 -2.30 5.70 3.90
C GLU A 21 -3.78 5.33 3.68
N PRO A 22 -4.62 6.14 3.01
CA PRO A 22 -6.02 5.78 2.75
C PRO A 22 -6.20 4.48 1.94
N VAL A 23 -5.25 4.17 1.06
CA VAL A 23 -5.26 2.95 0.23
C VAL A 23 -4.54 1.81 0.93
N GLU A 24 -3.45 2.08 1.65
CA GLU A 24 -2.62 1.07 2.30
C GLU A 24 -3.21 0.59 3.64
N ALA A 25 -3.89 1.44 4.40
CA ALA A 25 -4.56 1.07 5.65
C ALA A 25 -5.55 -0.10 5.49
N PRO A 26 -6.48 -0.13 4.52
CA PRO A 26 -7.36 -1.28 4.32
C PRO A 26 -6.58 -2.53 3.86
N MET A 27 -5.53 -2.37 3.06
CA MET A 27 -4.68 -3.50 2.63
C MET A 27 -3.91 -4.10 3.81
N ARG A 28 -3.39 -3.27 4.71
CA ARG A 28 -2.72 -3.68 5.95
C ARG A 28 -3.68 -4.41 6.89
N LYS A 29 -4.91 -3.93 7.02
CA LYS A 29 -5.97 -4.60 7.81
C LYS A 29 -6.40 -5.93 7.21
N LEU A 30 -6.34 -6.06 5.88
CA LEU A 30 -6.58 -7.34 5.20
C LEU A 30 -5.41 -8.31 5.46
N LEU A 31 -4.18 -7.84 5.28
CA LEU A 31 -2.96 -8.62 5.50
C LEU A 31 -2.74 -9.01 6.94
N SER A 32 -3.19 -8.22 7.93
CA SER A 32 -3.08 -8.58 9.35
C SER A 32 -3.84 -9.85 9.73
N ARG A 33 -4.73 -10.34 8.86
CA ARG A 33 -5.43 -11.63 9.01
C ARG A 33 -4.58 -12.82 8.53
N PHE A 34 -3.50 -12.54 7.80
CA PHE A 34 -2.57 -13.51 7.27
C PHE A 34 -1.21 -13.34 7.99
N ASN A 35 -0.48 -14.42 8.21
CA ASN A 35 0.85 -14.31 8.81
C ASN A 35 1.87 -13.86 7.75
N THR A 36 1.91 -12.56 7.45
CA THR A 36 2.68 -11.96 6.36
C THR A 36 4.18 -11.77 6.68
N GLY A 37 4.63 -12.17 7.88
CA GLY A 37 6.02 -12.03 8.30
C GLY A 37 6.42 -10.58 8.64
N PRO A 38 7.73 -10.30 8.80
CA PRO A 38 8.21 -9.02 9.31
C PRO A 38 8.23 -7.88 8.28
N ILE A 39 7.96 -8.20 7.00
CA ILE A 39 7.96 -7.22 5.91
C ILE A 39 6.53 -6.83 5.58
N ASP A 40 6.28 -5.53 5.50
CA ASP A 40 4.96 -4.98 5.26
C ASP A 40 4.50 -5.14 3.81
N MET A 41 3.75 -6.19 3.46
CA MET A 41 3.33 -6.39 2.07
C MET A 41 2.18 -5.47 1.60
N SER A 42 1.73 -4.52 2.43
CA SER A 42 0.60 -3.65 2.10
C SER A 42 0.79 -2.77 0.85
N PRO A 43 1.99 -2.19 0.56
CA PRO A 43 2.19 -1.39 -0.65
C PRO A 43 2.07 -2.23 -1.93
N MET A 44 2.64 -3.44 -1.92
CA MET A 44 2.55 -4.35 -3.06
C MET A 44 1.10 -4.76 -3.33
N LEU A 45 0.34 -5.08 -2.28
CA LEU A 45 -1.06 -5.44 -2.41
C LEU A 45 -1.90 -4.26 -2.91
N ALA A 46 -1.62 -3.05 -2.44
CA ALA A 46 -2.28 -1.82 -2.92
C ALA A 46 -2.09 -1.64 -4.44
N ILE A 47 -0.87 -1.81 -4.95
CA ILE A 47 -0.58 -1.71 -6.39
C ILE A 47 -1.36 -2.76 -7.19
N ILE A 48 -1.35 -4.02 -6.76
CA ILE A 48 -2.09 -5.11 -7.43
C ILE A 48 -3.59 -4.82 -7.44
N PHE A 49 -4.12 -4.34 -6.31
CA PHE A 49 -5.54 -4.00 -6.17
C PHE A 49 -5.94 -2.85 -7.09
N LEU A 50 -5.16 -1.77 -7.13
CA LEU A 50 -5.40 -0.63 -8.03
C LEU A 50 -5.30 -1.04 -9.50
N TRP A 51 -4.34 -1.89 -9.86
CA TRP A 51 -4.23 -2.43 -11.21
C TRP A 51 -5.48 -3.22 -11.61
N LEU A 52 -5.97 -4.12 -10.74
CA LEU A 52 -7.19 -4.87 -11.00
C LEU A 52 -8.41 -3.95 -11.13
N LEU A 53 -8.56 -2.99 -10.22
CA LEU A 53 -9.63 -1.99 -10.29
C LEU A 53 -9.60 -1.20 -11.59
N SER A 54 -8.43 -0.74 -12.02
CA SER A 54 -8.29 -0.01 -13.28
C SER A 54 -8.75 -0.85 -14.47
N ARG A 55 -8.35 -2.13 -14.52
CA ARG A 55 -8.76 -3.04 -15.58
C ARG A 55 -10.26 -3.31 -15.58
N LEU A 56 -10.87 -3.42 -14.41
CA LEU A 56 -12.33 -3.54 -14.30
C LEU A 56 -13.02 -2.28 -14.80
N ILE A 57 -12.59 -1.10 -14.37
CA ILE A 57 -13.17 0.17 -14.82
C ILE A 57 -13.08 0.30 -16.35
N TYR A 58 -11.91 0.04 -16.94
CA TYR A 58 -11.74 0.06 -18.40
C TYR A 58 -12.50 -1.03 -19.15
N ALA A 59 -12.92 -2.10 -18.48
CA ALA A 59 -13.75 -3.12 -19.11
C ALA A 59 -15.22 -2.67 -19.26
N PHE A 60 -15.67 -1.70 -18.46
CA PHE A 60 -17.05 -1.20 -18.44
C PHE A 60 -17.23 0.20 -19.07
N LEU A 61 -16.14 0.85 -19.48
CA LEU A 61 -16.11 2.20 -20.05
C LEU A 61 -15.69 2.15 -21.52
#